data_AF-A0A1F9IAV1-F1
#
_entry.id   AF-A0A1F9IAV1-F1
#
_cell.length_a   1.000
_cell.length_b   1.000
_cell.length_c   1.000
_cell.angle_alpha   90.00
_cell.angle_beta   90.00
_cell.angle_gamma   90.00
#
_symmetry.space_group_name_H-M   'P 1'
#
loop_
_entity.id
_entity.type
_entity.pdbx_description
1 polymer ?
#
loop_
_entity_poly.entity_id
_entity_poly.type
_entity_poly.pdbx_seq_one_letter_code
_entity_poly.pdbx_strand_id
1 'polypeptide(L)'
;MDAESLLERQRNGVKAVFVKPQGCCPPIAWIKTLNYLPSIMGKAQAEKKGADEGIFVNNDGFVTEATGANLFIVTRSNVIKTAPIYEGLSGKGVLGGIIRGVVIKESGKLGIALKETDIRPSDLLCAKEAFITNSCIDVCPLVAVDNAAIGDGSPGKITRVIQRALGLDV
;
A
#
# COMPACT_ATOMS: atom_id res chain seq x y z
N MET A 1 -0.37 14.92 11.66
CA MET A 1 -0.99 13.73 12.27
C MET A 1 -0.38 13.60 13.64
N ASP A 2 -1.20 13.64 14.69
CA ASP A 2 -0.75 13.36 16.05
C ASP A 2 -0.63 11.85 16.29
N ALA A 3 -0.10 11.46 17.45
CA ALA A 3 0.11 10.05 17.77
C ALA A 3 -1.20 9.26 17.94
N GLU A 4 -2.25 9.91 18.44
CA GLU A 4 -3.54 9.27 18.71
C GLU A 4 -4.26 8.89 17.40
N SER A 5 -4.34 9.84 16.46
CA SER A 5 -4.89 9.61 15.12
C SER A 5 -4.08 8.57 14.33
N LEU A 6 -2.76 8.49 14.53
CA LEU A 6 -1.95 7.44 13.92
C LEU A 6 -2.31 6.05 14.48
N LEU A 7 -2.36 5.92 15.81
CA LEU A 7 -2.73 4.65 16.46
C LEU A 7 -4.12 4.20 16.05
N GLU A 8 -5.08 5.13 15.94
CA GLU A 8 -6.42 4.83 15.46
C GLU A 8 -6.38 4.27 14.03
N ARG A 9 -5.61 4.87 13.13
CA ARG A 9 -5.43 4.34 11.75
C ARG A 9 -4.75 2.97 11.75
N GLN A 10 -3.77 2.73 12.60
CA GLN A 10 -3.10 1.42 12.69
C GLN A 10 -4.03 0.35 13.27
N ARG A 11 -4.96 0.73 14.17
CA ARG A 11 -5.96 -0.15 14.79
C ARG A 11 -7.19 -0.37 13.93
N ASN A 12 -7.74 0.63 13.26
CA ASN A 12 -9.00 0.51 12.55
C ASN A 12 -8.81 0.34 11.03
N GLY A 13 -7.63 0.69 10.53
CA GLY A 13 -7.33 0.72 9.11
C GLY A 13 -7.82 2.00 8.44
N VAL A 14 -7.48 2.13 7.16
CA VAL A 14 -7.80 3.27 6.32
C VAL A 14 -8.57 2.84 5.08
N LYS A 15 -9.27 3.79 4.46
CA LYS A 15 -9.98 3.61 3.20
C LYS A 15 -9.21 4.30 2.09
N ALA A 16 -9.20 3.71 0.90
CA ALA A 16 -8.60 4.33 -0.26
C ALA A 16 -9.56 4.37 -1.46
N VAL A 17 -9.11 5.02 -2.52
CA VAL A 17 -9.75 5.02 -3.83
C VAL A 17 -8.69 4.81 -4.90
N PHE A 18 -9.07 4.23 -6.03
CA PHE A 18 -8.15 4.19 -7.17
C PHE A 18 -7.99 5.59 -7.74
N VAL A 19 -6.73 5.96 -7.98
CA VAL A 19 -6.35 7.22 -8.61
C VAL A 19 -5.44 6.94 -9.79
N LYS A 20 -5.60 7.75 -10.83
CA LYS A 20 -4.67 7.76 -11.96
C LYS A 20 -3.64 8.84 -11.74
N PRO A 21 -2.35 8.59 -12.02
CA PRO A 21 -1.37 9.66 -12.12
C PRO A 21 -1.86 10.67 -13.16
N GLN A 22 -2.00 11.95 -12.81
CA GLN A 22 -2.25 12.98 -13.81
C GLN A 22 -0.92 13.28 -14.51
N GLY A 23 -0.79 12.89 -15.78
CA GLY A 23 0.45 12.94 -16.56
C GLY A 23 1.03 11.55 -16.85
N CYS A 24 2.29 11.48 -17.32
CA CYS A 24 2.98 10.19 -17.35
C CYS A 24 3.18 9.71 -15.91
N CYS A 25 2.98 8.41 -15.65
CA CYS A 25 3.54 7.82 -14.43
C CYS A 25 5.03 8.17 -14.45
N PRO A 26 5.54 8.94 -13.47
CA PRO A 26 6.84 9.53 -13.61
C PRO A 26 7.83 8.38 -13.77
N PRO A 27 8.63 8.37 -14.84
CA PRO A 27 9.56 7.26 -15.10
C PRO A 27 10.63 7.13 -14.00
N ILE A 28 10.66 8.06 -13.06
CA ILE A 28 11.53 8.15 -11.89
C ILE A 28 10.84 7.75 -10.57
N ALA A 29 9.65 7.11 -10.59
CA ALA A 29 8.91 6.75 -9.39
C ALA A 29 9.69 5.87 -8.39
N TRP A 30 10.67 5.11 -8.89
CA TRP A 30 11.58 4.29 -8.06
C TRP A 30 12.65 5.11 -7.31
N ILE A 31 12.77 6.42 -7.58
CA ILE A 31 13.72 7.34 -6.94
C ILE A 31 12.96 8.30 -6.03
N LYS A 32 13.43 8.45 -4.77
CA LYS A 32 12.89 9.45 -3.84
C LYS A 32 13.32 10.87 -4.25
N THR A 33 12.51 11.54 -5.05
CA THR A 33 12.76 12.92 -5.50
C THR A 33 11.77 13.93 -4.89
N LEU A 34 11.98 15.22 -5.16
CA LEU A 34 11.03 16.29 -4.84
C LEU A 34 9.91 16.43 -5.89
N ASN A 35 9.90 15.63 -6.96
CA ASN A 35 8.84 15.63 -7.97
C ASN A 35 7.57 14.94 -7.46
N TYR A 36 6.95 15.52 -6.43
CA TYR A 36 5.83 14.95 -5.69
C TYR A 36 4.45 15.40 -6.18
N LEU A 37 4.39 16.24 -7.22
CA LEU A 37 3.12 16.72 -7.77
C LEU A 37 2.14 15.57 -8.09
N PRO A 38 2.55 14.45 -8.72
CA PRO A 38 1.64 13.32 -8.96
C PRO A 38 1.03 12.76 -7.66
N SER A 39 1.85 12.55 -6.62
CA SER A 39 1.41 12.11 -5.29
C SER A 39 0.46 13.11 -4.64
N ILE A 40 0.78 14.40 -4.68
CA ILE A 40 -0.08 15.48 -4.14
C ILE A 40 -1.43 15.50 -4.84
N MET A 41 -1.44 15.41 -6.17
CA MET A 41 -2.69 15.39 -6.95
C MET A 41 -3.50 14.10 -6.73
N GLY A 42 -2.84 12.95 -6.60
CA GLY A 42 -3.49 11.69 -6.24
C GLY A 42 -4.12 11.76 -4.86
N LYS A 43 -3.41 12.36 -3.89
CA LYS A 43 -3.91 12.56 -2.53
C LYS A 43 -5.14 13.47 -2.49
N ALA A 44 -5.07 14.61 -3.17
CA ALA A 44 -6.19 15.55 -3.27
C ALA A 44 -7.43 14.89 -3.94
N GLN A 45 -7.23 14.02 -4.93
CA GLN A 45 -8.32 13.24 -5.53
C GLN A 45 -8.97 12.27 -4.54
N ALA A 46 -8.17 11.61 -3.69
CA ALA A 46 -8.66 10.72 -2.65
C ALA A 46 -9.47 11.46 -1.59
N GLU A 47 -8.94 12.58 -1.09
CA GLU A 47 -9.61 13.43 -0.11
C GLU A 47 -10.94 13.98 -0.65
N LYS A 48 -10.98 14.39 -1.92
CA LYS A 48 -12.23 14.83 -2.57
C LYS A 48 -13.30 13.73 -2.63
N LYS A 49 -12.89 12.46 -2.61
CA LYS A 49 -13.79 11.29 -2.57
C LYS A 49 -14.02 10.77 -1.14
N GLY A 50 -13.54 11.47 -0.12
CA GLY A 50 -13.70 11.09 1.29
C GLY A 50 -12.86 9.89 1.72
N ALA A 51 -11.75 9.61 1.01
CA ALA A 51 -10.84 8.52 1.33
C ALA A 51 -9.53 9.03 1.95
N ASP A 52 -8.91 8.18 2.79
CA ASP A 52 -7.67 8.48 3.48
C ASP A 52 -6.44 8.35 2.58
N GLU A 53 -6.49 7.57 1.49
CA GLU A 53 -5.39 7.42 0.53
C GLU A 53 -5.86 7.24 -0.91
N GLY A 54 -4.98 7.56 -1.86
CA GLY A 54 -5.12 7.13 -3.25
C GLY A 54 -4.24 5.92 -3.52
N ILE A 55 -4.75 4.92 -4.25
CA ILE A 55 -3.97 3.81 -4.79
C ILE A 55 -3.72 4.06 -6.27
N PHE A 56 -2.46 4.19 -6.68
CA PHE A 56 -2.12 4.42 -8.07
C PHE A 56 -2.32 3.18 -8.93
N VAL A 57 -2.91 3.41 -10.11
CA VAL A 57 -2.96 2.44 -11.21
C VAL A 57 -2.22 3.04 -12.40
N ASN A 58 -1.20 2.32 -12.89
CA ASN A 58 -0.40 2.76 -14.04
C ASN A 58 -1.14 2.57 -15.37
N ASN A 59 -0.53 3.02 -16.46
CA ASN A 59 -1.14 2.96 -17.80
C ASN A 59 -1.34 1.53 -18.33
N ASP A 60 -0.60 0.56 -17.80
CA ASP A 60 -0.72 -0.86 -18.14
C ASP A 60 -1.81 -1.57 -17.32
N GLY A 61 -2.49 -0.85 -16.42
CA GLY A 61 -3.57 -1.37 -15.60
C GLY A 61 -3.10 -2.16 -14.37
N PHE A 62 -1.86 -1.92 -13.91
CA PHE A 62 -1.32 -2.49 -12.68
C PHE A 62 -1.33 -1.47 -11.55
N VAL A 63 -1.59 -1.97 -10.35
CA VAL A 63 -1.43 -1.24 -9.10
C VAL A 63 0.06 -1.10 -8.79
N THR A 64 0.48 0.10 -8.41
CA THR A 64 1.88 0.37 -8.02
C THR A 64 1.98 0.56 -6.50
N GLU A 65 1.63 1.73 -6.01
CA GLU A 65 1.72 2.12 -4.60
C GLU A 65 0.61 3.11 -4.23
N ALA A 66 0.46 3.39 -2.95
CA ALA A 66 -0.38 4.48 -2.47
C ALA A 66 0.33 5.84 -2.66
N THR A 67 -0.40 6.95 -2.54
CA THR A 67 0.14 8.29 -2.81
C THR A 67 1.36 8.66 -1.97
N GLY A 68 1.50 8.07 -0.78
CA GLY A 68 2.67 8.22 0.08
C GLY A 68 3.18 6.94 0.75
N ALA A 69 2.81 5.75 0.27
CA ALA A 69 3.13 4.49 0.93
C ALA A 69 3.18 3.30 -0.05
N ASN A 70 4.00 2.29 0.22
CA ASN A 70 3.97 1.04 -0.53
C ASN A 70 2.70 0.24 -0.20
N LEU A 71 2.24 -0.63 -1.10
CA LEU A 71 1.04 -1.45 -0.92
C LEU A 71 1.39 -2.94 -0.85
N PHE A 72 0.76 -3.64 0.10
CA PHE A 72 0.76 -5.08 0.21
C PHE A 72 -0.67 -5.62 0.21
N ILE A 73 -0.85 -6.78 -0.41
CA ILE A 73 -2.09 -7.56 -0.34
C ILE A 73 -1.81 -8.96 0.20
N VAL A 74 -2.78 -9.55 0.87
CA VAL A 74 -2.73 -10.92 1.36
C VAL A 74 -3.76 -11.72 0.56
N THR A 75 -3.33 -12.76 -0.14
CA THR A 75 -4.23 -13.63 -0.88
C THR A 75 -5.09 -14.48 0.06
N ARG A 76 -6.16 -15.08 -0.47
CA ARG A 76 -6.96 -16.08 0.28
C ARG A 76 -6.14 -17.29 0.73
N SER A 77 -5.04 -17.60 0.04
CA SER A 77 -4.06 -18.63 0.40
C SER A 77 -2.97 -18.15 1.37
N ASN A 78 -3.16 -17.01 2.04
CA ASN A 78 -2.22 -16.45 3.03
C ASN A 78 -0.82 -16.12 2.47
N VAL A 79 -0.73 -15.79 1.17
CA VAL A 79 0.51 -15.32 0.55
C VAL A 79 0.48 -13.79 0.48
N ILE A 80 1.53 -13.14 0.98
CA ILE A 80 1.70 -11.70 0.82
C ILE A 80 2.18 -11.40 -0.61
N LYS A 81 1.61 -10.40 -1.26
CA LYS A 81 2.07 -9.85 -2.53
C LYS A 81 2.31 -8.35 -2.39
N THR A 82 3.36 -7.86 -3.05
CA THR A 82 3.63 -6.42 -3.26
C THR A 82 4.12 -6.23 -4.68
N ALA A 83 3.91 -5.06 -5.27
CA ALA A 83 4.49 -4.71 -6.55
C ALA A 83 6.03 -4.81 -6.49
N PRO A 84 6.69 -5.35 -7.54
CA PRO A 84 8.14 -5.42 -7.61
C PRO A 84 8.74 -4.04 -7.90
N ILE A 85 9.98 -3.83 -7.50
CA ILE A 85 10.71 -2.60 -7.81
C ILE A 85 11.21 -2.71 -9.25
N TYR A 86 10.59 -1.93 -10.16
CA TYR A 86 11.11 -1.75 -11.50
C TYR A 86 11.97 -0.49 -11.56
N GLU A 87 13.28 -0.69 -11.76
CA GLU A 87 14.22 0.40 -12.01
C GLU A 87 14.13 0.89 -13.47
N GLY A 88 14.67 2.08 -13.72
CA GLY A 88 14.66 2.71 -15.04
C GLY A 88 13.35 3.40 -15.40
N LEU A 89 13.22 3.84 -16.65
CA LEU A 89 12.16 4.75 -17.10
C LEU A 89 10.85 4.04 -17.52
N SER A 90 10.55 2.88 -16.92
CA SER A 90 9.46 1.99 -17.36
C SER A 90 8.05 2.49 -17.03
N GLY A 91 7.91 3.46 -16.11
CA GLY A 91 6.61 3.90 -15.60
C GLY A 91 5.86 2.85 -14.77
N LYS A 92 6.53 1.72 -14.43
CA LYS A 92 6.03 0.68 -13.51
C LYS A 92 6.66 0.75 -12.13
N GLY A 93 7.62 1.66 -11.93
CA GLY A 93 8.41 1.75 -10.71
C GLY A 93 7.54 2.01 -9.48
N VAL A 94 7.92 1.37 -8.38
CA VAL A 94 7.48 1.71 -7.02
C VAL A 94 8.70 2.11 -6.22
N LEU A 95 8.52 2.93 -5.19
CA LEU A 95 9.62 3.30 -4.33
C LEU A 95 10.10 2.10 -3.51
N GLY A 96 11.41 1.88 -3.43
CA GLY A 96 12.02 0.89 -2.53
C GLY A 96 11.95 1.32 -1.06
N GLY A 97 10.77 1.34 -0.46
CA GLY A 97 10.57 1.82 0.90
C GLY A 97 11.33 1.02 1.96
N ILE A 98 11.82 1.70 3.00
CA ILE A 98 12.54 1.05 4.10
C ILE A 98 11.61 0.09 4.87
N ILE A 99 10.41 0.55 5.25
CA ILE A 99 9.43 -0.30 5.96
C ILE A 99 8.96 -1.47 5.07
N ARG A 100 8.84 -1.27 3.76
CA ARG A 100 8.62 -2.37 2.80
C ARG A 100 9.70 -3.45 2.94
N GLY A 101 10.97 -3.06 2.96
CA GLY A 101 12.09 -3.98 3.18
C GLY A 101 12.03 -4.70 4.53
N VAL A 102 11.63 -3.98 5.59
CA VAL A 102 11.41 -4.58 6.93
C VAL A 102 10.30 -5.63 6.88
N VAL A 103 9.15 -5.32 6.26
CA VAL A 103 8.05 -6.29 6.09
C VAL A 103 8.50 -7.54 5.34
N ILE A 104 9.27 -7.39 4.25
CA ILE A 104 9.80 -8.53 3.49
C ILE A 104 10.68 -9.41 4.38
N LYS A 105 11.60 -8.80 5.13
CA LYS A 105 12.50 -9.49 6.05
C LYS A 105 11.74 -10.22 7.17
N GLU A 106 10.81 -9.54 7.84
CA GLU A 106 10.04 -10.12 8.94
C GLU A 106 9.10 -11.23 8.45
N SER A 107 8.50 -11.09 7.26
CA SER A 107 7.69 -12.14 6.65
C SER A 107 8.49 -13.44 6.48
N GLY A 108 9.75 -13.34 6.04
CA GLY A 108 10.65 -14.49 5.91
C GLY A 108 10.93 -15.18 7.25
N LYS A 109 11.17 -14.42 8.32
CA LYS A 109 11.39 -14.97 9.68
C LYS A 109 10.14 -15.65 10.25
N LEU A 110 8.97 -15.12 9.93
CA LEU A 110 7.67 -15.65 10.38
C LEU A 110 7.19 -16.84 9.55
N GLY A 111 7.92 -17.24 8.50
CA GLY A 111 7.50 -18.29 7.58
C GLY A 111 6.29 -17.92 6.72
N ILE A 112 6.00 -16.62 6.56
CA ILE A 112 4.91 -16.13 5.72
C ILE A 112 5.43 -15.98 4.29
N ALA A 113 4.84 -16.72 3.35
CA ALA A 113 5.21 -16.62 1.95
C ALA A 113 4.92 -15.21 1.41
N LEU A 114 5.93 -14.59 0.81
CA LEU A 114 5.83 -13.27 0.18
C LEU A 114 6.37 -13.32 -1.24
N LYS A 115 5.65 -12.68 -2.17
CA LYS A 115 6.05 -12.59 -3.58
C LYS A 115 6.01 -11.14 -4.06
N GLU A 116 7.08 -10.71 -4.70
CA GLU A 116 7.10 -9.48 -5.48
C GLU A 116 6.54 -9.79 -6.86
N THR A 117 5.34 -9.28 -7.17
CA THR A 117 4.61 -9.62 -8.40
C THR A 117 3.65 -8.51 -8.76
N ASP A 118 3.37 -8.35 -10.05
CA ASP A 118 2.39 -7.38 -10.53
C ASP A 118 1.02 -7.64 -9.90
N ILE A 119 0.35 -6.56 -9.51
CA ILE A 119 -0.97 -6.58 -8.85
C ILE A 119 -1.94 -5.84 -9.77
N ARG A 120 -3.06 -6.47 -10.11
CA ARG A 120 -4.18 -5.79 -10.78
C ARG A 120 -5.15 -5.21 -9.75
N PRO A 121 -5.95 -4.19 -10.09
CA PRO A 121 -7.03 -3.71 -9.23
C PRO A 121 -7.96 -4.83 -8.74
N SER A 122 -8.25 -5.81 -9.60
CA SER A 122 -9.04 -7.00 -9.23
C SER A 122 -8.37 -7.86 -8.16
N ASP A 123 -7.04 -7.98 -8.17
CA ASP A 123 -6.31 -8.74 -7.16
C ASP A 123 -6.44 -8.08 -5.78
N LEU A 124 -6.34 -6.75 -5.74
CA LEU A 124 -6.52 -5.96 -4.52
C LEU A 124 -7.95 -6.07 -3.98
N LEU A 125 -8.95 -5.93 -4.86
CA LEU A 125 -10.37 -6.04 -4.47
C LEU A 125 -10.75 -7.48 -4.04
N CYS A 126 -10.08 -8.51 -4.57
CA CYS A 126 -10.32 -9.91 -4.18
C CYS A 126 -9.44 -10.37 -3.01
N ALA A 127 -8.54 -9.51 -2.52
CA ALA A 127 -7.60 -9.85 -1.46
C ALA A 127 -8.34 -10.18 -0.16
N LYS A 128 -7.73 -11.05 0.64
CA LYS A 128 -8.20 -11.38 1.98
C LYS A 128 -7.91 -10.24 2.96
N GLU A 129 -6.75 -9.61 2.82
CA GLU A 129 -6.31 -8.46 3.62
C GLU A 129 -5.47 -7.54 2.72
N ALA A 130 -5.34 -6.28 3.08
CA ALA A 130 -4.35 -5.38 2.48
C ALA A 130 -3.82 -4.42 3.53
N PHE A 131 -2.63 -3.88 3.30
CA PHE A 131 -2.04 -2.86 4.15
C PHE A 131 -1.05 -2.01 3.36
N ILE A 132 -0.82 -0.80 3.86
CA ILE A 132 0.13 0.15 3.29
C ILE A 132 1.28 0.42 4.27
N THR A 133 2.45 0.78 3.74
CA THR A 133 3.62 1.05 4.56
C THR A 133 4.41 2.29 4.16
N ASN A 134 4.83 3.06 5.17
CA ASN A 134 5.87 4.08 5.04
C ASN A 134 6.52 4.36 6.40
N SER A 135 7.59 5.16 6.42
CA SER A 135 8.33 5.48 7.65
C SER A 135 7.58 6.32 8.69
N CYS A 136 6.44 6.91 8.34
CA CYS A 136 5.67 7.77 9.23
C CYS A 136 4.46 7.05 9.84
N ILE A 137 3.97 5.98 9.20
CA ILE A 137 2.78 5.23 9.63
C ILE A 137 3.08 3.76 9.95
N ASP A 138 4.33 3.33 9.74
CA ASP A 138 4.77 1.95 9.76
C ASP A 138 3.89 1.05 8.89
N VAL A 139 3.02 0.25 9.50
CA VAL A 139 2.08 -0.65 8.84
C VAL A 139 0.66 -0.25 9.21
N CYS A 140 -0.11 0.17 8.21
CA CYS A 140 -1.50 0.59 8.37
C CYS A 140 -2.42 -0.31 7.53
N PRO A 141 -3.44 -0.97 8.12
CA PRO A 141 -4.37 -1.81 7.38
C PRO A 141 -5.15 -0.99 6.34
N LEU A 142 -5.37 -1.56 5.16
CA LEU A 142 -6.23 -0.99 4.11
C LEU A 142 -7.50 -1.84 4.04
N VAL A 143 -8.61 -1.28 4.51
CA VAL A 143 -9.86 -2.04 4.73
C VAL A 143 -10.90 -1.86 3.64
N ALA A 144 -10.76 -0.82 2.81
CA ALA A 144 -11.64 -0.60 1.67
C ALA A 144 -10.96 0.16 0.54
N VAL A 145 -11.35 -0.13 -0.70
CA VAL A 145 -10.98 0.63 -1.90
C VAL A 145 -12.22 0.90 -2.75
N ASP A 146 -12.44 2.17 -3.15
CA ASP A 146 -13.62 2.58 -3.92
C ASP A 146 -14.94 2.12 -3.29
N ASN A 147 -15.05 2.24 -1.96
CA ASN A 147 -16.18 1.77 -1.13
C ASN A 147 -16.41 0.25 -1.11
N ALA A 148 -15.60 -0.54 -1.81
CA ALA A 148 -15.60 -1.99 -1.68
C ALA A 148 -14.70 -2.41 -0.51
N ALA A 149 -15.24 -3.22 0.40
CA ALA A 149 -14.46 -3.79 1.51
C ALA A 149 -13.40 -4.76 0.99
N ILE A 150 -12.20 -4.71 1.57
CA ILE A 150 -11.17 -5.74 1.41
C ILE A 150 -11.39 -6.77 2.51
N GLY A 151 -11.50 -8.06 2.13
CA GLY A 151 -11.86 -9.11 3.08
C GLY A 151 -13.25 -8.85 3.69
N ASP A 152 -13.29 -8.69 5.00
CA ASP A 152 -14.50 -8.37 5.78
C ASP A 152 -14.60 -6.88 6.14
N GLY A 153 -13.71 -6.03 5.61
CA GLY A 153 -13.67 -4.60 5.93
C GLY A 153 -13.01 -4.30 7.28
N SER A 154 -12.28 -5.25 7.86
CA SER A 154 -11.54 -5.07 9.10
C SER A 154 -10.05 -5.44 8.93
N PRO A 155 -9.16 -4.95 9.82
CA PRO A 155 -7.76 -5.34 9.81
C PRO A 155 -7.56 -6.84 9.98
N GLY A 156 -6.88 -7.46 9.03
CA GLY A 156 -6.72 -8.90 9.01
C GLY A 156 -5.60 -9.46 9.91
N LYS A 157 -5.60 -10.78 10.04
CA LYS A 157 -4.71 -11.51 10.98
C LYS A 157 -3.24 -11.43 10.57
N ILE A 158 -2.93 -11.56 9.28
CA ILE A 158 -1.55 -11.48 8.80
C ILE A 158 -1.03 -10.05 8.95
N THR A 159 -1.87 -9.06 8.65
CA THR A 159 -1.55 -7.64 8.87
C THR A 159 -1.19 -7.39 10.33
N ARG A 160 -1.97 -7.92 11.29
CA ARG A 160 -1.68 -7.82 12.73
C ARG A 160 -0.39 -8.50 13.15
N VAL A 161 -0.11 -9.68 12.60
CA VAL A 161 1.15 -10.38 12.85
C VAL A 161 2.33 -9.53 12.39
N ILE A 162 2.25 -8.92 11.21
CA ILE A 162 3.28 -8.02 10.69
C ILE A 162 3.43 -6.77 11.58
N GLN A 163 2.32 -6.12 11.99
CA GLN A 163 2.38 -4.97 12.90
C GLN A 163 3.11 -5.30 14.20
N ARG A 164 2.80 -6.45 14.83
CA ARG A 164 3.49 -6.91 16.06
C ARG A 164 4.96 -7.23 15.83
N ALA A 165 5.32 -7.79 14.68
CA ALA A 165 6.72 -8.05 14.33
C ALA A 165 7.54 -6.75 14.17
N LEU A 166 6.89 -5.64 13.84
CA LEU A 166 7.49 -4.31 13.80
C LEU A 166 7.39 -3.55 15.14
N GLY A 167 6.83 -4.18 16.20
CA GLY A 167 6.75 -3.60 17.54
C GLY A 167 5.55 -2.68 17.78
N LEU A 168 4.53 -2.71 16.92
CA LEU A 168 3.32 -1.90 17.11
C LEU A 168 2.37 -2.55 18.14
N ASP A 169 1.79 -1.73 19.01
CA ASP A 169 0.82 -2.14 20.05
C ASP A 169 -0.63 -1.90 19.61
N VAL A 170 -1.12 -2.82 18.76
CA VAL A 170 -2.41 -2.75 18.03
C VAL A 170 -3.18 -4.06 17.96
#